data_AF-A0A7S2F4S4-F1
#
_entry.id   AF-A0A7S2F4S4-F1
#
_cell.length_a   1.000
_cell.length_b   1.000
_cell.length_c   1.000
_cell.angle_alpha   90.00
_cell.angle_beta   90.00
_cell.angle_gamma   90.00
#
_symmetry.space_group_name_H-M   'P 1'
#
loop_
_entity.id
_entity.type
_entity.pdbx_description
1 polymer ?
#
loop_
_entity_poly.entity_id
_entity_poly.type
_entity_poly.pdbx_seq_one_letter_code
_entity_poly.pdbx_strand_id
1 'polypeptide(L)'
;ANVTFIMMLLVYLFAVLGVNLFAEVAYIDGRSYNEYANFRGFWQAMSLLIRSMTGEGWNAIMHDLAKDKFYYESYLNVHCTEGLVVSTANFPSLDLNHD
;
A
#
# COMPACT_ATOMS: atom_id res chain seq x y z
N ALA A 1 4.23 13.31 27.94
CA ALA A 1 3.55 13.96 26.79
C ALA A 1 4.50 14.13 25.59
N ASN A 2 5.72 14.61 25.77
CA ASN A 2 6.64 14.98 24.67
C ASN A 2 6.95 13.80 23.70
N VAL A 3 7.17 12.59 24.22
CA VAL A 3 7.49 11.41 23.40
C VAL A 3 6.31 10.99 22.51
N THR A 4 5.09 11.08 23.03
CA THR A 4 3.87 10.75 22.26
C THR A 4 3.69 11.70 21.09
N PHE A 5 4.00 13.00 21.26
CA PHE A 5 3.97 13.96 20.16
C PHE A 5 5.00 13.64 19.08
N ILE A 6 6.21 13.24 19.46
CA ILE A 6 7.25 12.81 18.51
C ILE A 6 6.80 11.56 17.76
N MET A 7 6.20 10.58 18.44
CA MET A 7 5.66 9.38 17.78
C MET A 7 4.54 9.71 16.80
N MET A 8 3.59 10.58 17.17
CA MET A 8 2.53 11.02 16.26
C MET A 8 3.10 11.74 15.03
N LEU A 9 4.13 12.56 15.21
CA LEU A 9 4.83 13.23 14.11
C LEU A 9 5.56 12.23 13.21
N LEU A 10 6.19 11.20 13.79
CA LEU A 10 6.82 10.11 13.04
C LEU A 10 5.78 9.40 12.16
N VAL A 11 4.66 8.95 12.74
CA VAL A 11 3.61 8.26 11.98
C VAL A 11 3.03 9.16 10.88
N TYR A 12 2.84 10.45 11.16
CA TYR A 12 2.40 11.42 10.15
C TYR A 12 3.36 11.49 8.94
N LEU A 13 4.66 11.64 9.19
CA LEU A 13 5.67 11.70 8.12
C LEU A 13 5.68 10.41 7.29
N PHE A 14 5.67 9.26 7.97
CA PHE A 14 5.64 7.96 7.29
C PHE A 14 4.33 7.71 6.55
N ALA A 15 3.19 8.23 7.02
CA ALA A 15 1.93 8.12 6.30
C ALA A 15 1.98 8.90 4.98
N VAL A 16 2.48 10.13 4.99
CA VAL A 16 2.65 10.94 3.77
C VAL A 16 3.64 10.28 2.81
N LEU A 17 4.80 9.83 3.31
CA LEU A 17 5.79 9.12 2.49
C LEU A 17 5.23 7.83 1.89
N GLY A 18 4.51 7.04 2.70
CA GLY A 18 3.90 5.79 2.28
C GLY A 18 2.87 5.97 1.19
N VAL A 19 2.01 7.00 1.28
CA VAL A 19 1.06 7.34 0.21
C VAL A 19 1.80 7.71 -1.08
N ASN A 20 2.85 8.53 -1.01
CA ASN A 20 3.61 8.92 -2.21
C ASN A 20 4.34 7.75 -2.87
N LEU A 21 4.74 6.72 -2.11
CA LEU A 21 5.53 5.61 -2.63
C LEU A 21 4.67 4.40 -3.04
N PHE A 22 3.57 4.15 -2.32
CA PHE A 22 2.82 2.89 -2.40
C PHE A 22 1.35 3.06 -2.77
N ALA A 23 0.83 4.28 -3.01
CA ALA A 23 -0.57 4.48 -3.39
C ALA A 23 -0.95 3.75 -4.69
N GLU A 24 -0.03 3.65 -5.64
CA GLU A 24 -0.29 3.05 -6.95
C GLU A 24 -0.09 1.53 -6.98
N VAL A 25 0.27 0.91 -5.85
CA VAL A 25 0.42 -0.54 -5.78
C VAL A 25 -0.97 -1.19 -5.91
N ALA A 26 -1.07 -2.14 -6.83
CA ALA A 26 -2.26 -2.94 -7.06
C ALA A 26 -2.58 -3.85 -5.86
N TYR A 27 -3.86 -4.05 -5.60
CA TYR A 27 -4.32 -5.06 -4.64
C TYR A 27 -4.36 -6.43 -5.30
N ILE A 28 -4.16 -7.46 -4.47
CA ILE A 28 -4.41 -8.85 -4.85
C ILE A 28 -5.31 -9.44 -3.76
N ASP A 29 -6.44 -10.00 -4.17
CA ASP A 29 -7.38 -10.63 -3.26
C ASP A 29 -6.73 -11.70 -2.39
N GLY A 30 -7.15 -11.74 -1.12
CA GLY A 30 -6.64 -12.69 -0.13
C GLY A 30 -5.27 -12.33 0.47
N ARG A 31 -4.67 -11.18 0.12
CA ARG A 31 -3.42 -10.71 0.73
C ARG A 31 -3.62 -9.72 1.88
N SER A 32 -2.53 -9.43 2.58
CA SER A 32 -2.55 -8.53 3.74
C SER A 32 -2.63 -7.06 3.36
N TYR A 33 -2.14 -6.71 2.16
CA TYR A 33 -2.36 -5.42 1.53
C TYR A 33 -3.68 -5.43 0.73
N ASN A 34 -4.70 -4.71 1.21
CA ASN A 34 -6.07 -4.77 0.69
C ASN A 34 -6.82 -3.44 0.85
N GLU A 35 -8.11 -3.40 0.47
CA GLU A 35 -8.99 -2.22 0.54
C GLU A 35 -9.11 -1.58 1.94
N TYR A 36 -8.88 -2.35 3.01
CA TYR A 36 -8.92 -1.86 4.40
C TYR A 36 -7.54 -1.50 4.96
N ALA A 37 -6.48 -2.12 4.44
CA ALA A 37 -5.10 -1.99 4.89
C ALA A 37 -4.19 -1.60 3.71
N ASN A 38 -4.14 -0.30 3.39
CA ASN A 38 -3.39 0.23 2.26
C ASN A 38 -2.83 1.65 2.44
N PHE A 39 -2.08 2.09 1.42
CA PHE A 39 -1.47 3.43 1.32
C PHE A 39 -2.19 4.35 0.32
N ARG A 40 -3.45 4.08 -0.07
CA ARG A 40 -4.18 4.94 -1.02
C ARG A 40 -4.77 6.18 -0.39
N GLY A 41 -5.18 6.09 0.87
CA GLY A 41 -5.71 7.21 1.65
C GLY A 41 -4.83 7.55 2.84
N PHE A 42 -4.77 8.83 3.21
CA PHE A 42 -4.01 9.27 4.38
C PHE A 42 -4.43 8.57 5.68
N TRP A 43 -5.75 8.47 5.94
CA TRP A 43 -6.26 7.84 7.16
C TRP A 43 -6.04 6.32 7.17
N GLN A 44 -6.10 5.67 6.00
CA GLN A 44 -5.80 4.24 5.85
C GLN A 44 -4.30 3.97 6.05
N ALA A 45 -3.43 4.81 5.50
CA ALA A 45 -1.99 4.73 5.72
C ALA A 45 -1.65 4.90 7.20
N MET A 46 -2.29 5.86 7.88
CA MET A 46 -2.13 6.07 9.32
C MET A 46 -2.56 4.84 10.13
N SER A 47 -3.74 4.28 9.86
CA SER A 47 -4.24 3.09 10.59
C SER A 47 -3.36 1.86 10.33
N LEU A 48 -2.89 1.67 9.10
CA LEU A 48 -1.97 0.60 8.74
C LEU A 48 -0.60 0.73 9.43
N LEU A 49 -0.07 1.95 9.55
CA LEU A 49 1.19 2.20 10.27
C LEU A 49 1.03 1.96 11.77
N ILE A 50 -0.08 2.39 12.37
CA ILE A 50 -0.38 2.09 13.78
C ILE A 50 -0.49 0.57 13.99
N ARG A 51 -1.20 -0.14 13.11
CA ARG A 51 -1.26 -1.61 13.12
C ARG A 51 0.12 -2.25 12.99
N SER A 52 0.99 -1.67 12.16
CA SER A 52 2.36 -2.16 12.00
C SER A 52 3.21 -1.91 13.26
N MET A 53 2.99 -0.79 13.96
CA MET A 53 3.68 -0.49 15.24
C MET A 53 3.31 -1.44 16.37
N THR A 54 2.11 -2.04 16.36
CA THR A 54 1.72 -3.07 17.34
C THR A 54 2.30 -4.46 16.99
N GLY A 55 2.97 -4.58 15.84
CA GLY A 55 3.55 -5.84 15.37
C GLY A 55 2.56 -6.74 14.62
N GLU A 56 1.35 -6.28 14.34
CA GLU A 56 0.33 -7.10 13.69
C GLU A 56 0.48 -7.07 12.16
N GLY A 57 0.88 -8.20 11.56
CA GLY A 57 0.85 -8.39 10.10
C GLY A 57 1.75 -7.48 9.26
N TRP A 58 2.65 -6.70 9.87
CA TRP A 58 3.58 -5.79 9.17
C TRP A 58 4.48 -6.52 8.17
N ASN A 59 4.94 -7.73 8.52
CA ASN A 59 5.83 -8.52 7.66
C ASN A 59 5.12 -8.96 6.36
N ALA A 60 3.83 -9.31 6.46
CA ALA A 60 3.05 -9.67 5.29
C ALA A 60 2.84 -8.46 4.36
N ILE A 61 2.50 -7.30 4.91
CA ILE A 61 2.42 -6.04 4.12
C ILE A 61 3.76 -5.72 3.45
N MET A 62 4.87 -5.85 4.19
CA MET A 62 6.20 -5.59 3.65
C MET A 62 6.51 -6.48 2.44
N HIS A 63 6.23 -7.78 2.53
CA HIS A 63 6.42 -8.71 1.41
C HIS A 63 5.47 -8.44 0.24
N ASP A 64 4.25 -7.96 0.50
CA ASP A 64 3.29 -7.59 -0.55
C ASP A 64 3.74 -6.35 -1.32
N LEU A 65 4.32 -5.35 -0.63
CA LEU A 65 4.82 -4.11 -1.23
C LEU A 65 6.20 -4.26 -1.91
N ALA A 66 6.97 -5.29 -1.56
CA ALA A 66 8.30 -5.54 -2.12
C ALA A 66 8.30 -6.36 -3.42
N LYS A 67 7.14 -6.63 -4.01
CA LYS A 67 7.03 -7.41 -5.26
C LYS A 67 7.49 -6.60 -6.45
N ASP A 68 8.32 -7.22 -7.28
CA ASP A 68 8.86 -6.64 -8.50
C ASP A 68 8.06 -7.03 -9.74
N LYS A 69 8.40 -6.43 -10.89
CA LYS A 69 7.77 -6.71 -12.19
C LYS A 69 7.74 -8.21 -12.50
N PHE A 70 8.84 -8.94 -12.21
CA PHE A 70 8.92 -10.36 -12.50
C PHE A 70 7.85 -11.16 -11.76
N TYR A 71 7.54 -10.78 -10.51
CA TYR A 71 6.51 -11.46 -9.73
C TYR A 71 5.14 -11.39 -10.41
N TYR A 72 4.74 -10.21 -10.86
CA TYR A 72 3.44 -10.00 -11.50
C TYR A 72 3.33 -10.73 -12.85
N GLU A 73 4.38 -10.67 -13.67
CA GLU A 73 4.36 -11.30 -15.01
C GLU A 73 4.45 -12.82 -14.96
N SER A 74 5.25 -13.39 -14.04
CA SER A 74 5.50 -14.84 -14.01
C SER A 74 4.52 -15.63 -13.15
N TYR A 75 4.13 -15.12 -11.97
CA TYR A 75 3.26 -15.85 -11.05
C TYR A 75 1.79 -15.47 -11.23
N LEU A 76 1.51 -14.19 -11.47
CA LEU A 76 0.14 -13.69 -11.61
C LEU A 76 -0.33 -13.63 -13.06
N ASN A 77 0.56 -13.80 -14.04
CA ASN A 77 0.27 -13.64 -15.46
C ASN A 77 -0.30 -12.25 -15.81
N VAL A 78 0.08 -11.22 -15.04
CA VAL A 78 -0.34 -9.83 -15.25
C VAL A 78 0.81 -9.06 -15.88
N HIS A 79 0.61 -8.58 -17.10
CA HIS A 79 1.59 -7.76 -17.82
C HIS A 79 1.54 -6.30 -17.34
N CYS A 80 2.70 -5.75 -16.97
CA CYS A 80 2.81 -4.33 -16.63
C CYS A 80 2.71 -3.48 -17.90
N THR A 81 1.93 -2.39 -17.87
CA THR A 81 1.95 -1.37 -18.93
C THR A 81 3.15 -0.44 -18.74
N GLU A 82 3.81 -0.07 -19.84
CA GLU A 82 4.94 0.88 -19.83
C GLU A 82 4.51 2.33 -19.61
N GLY A 83 3.20 2.61 -19.71
CA GLY A 83 2.64 3.92 -19.45
C GLY A 83 1.24 3.80 -18.88
N LEU A 84 1.08 4.15 -17.61
CA LEU A 84 -0.22 4.38 -17.01
C LEU A 84 -0.27 5.82 -16.48
N VAL A 85 -1.06 6.67 -17.13
CA VAL A 85 -1.39 7.97 -16.55
C VAL A 85 -2.43 7.72 -15.45
N VAL A 86 -1.95 7.70 -14.21
CA VAL A 86 -2.80 7.52 -13.03
C VAL A 86 -3.61 8.81 -12.82
N SER A 87 -4.87 8.74 -13.20
CA SER A 87 -5.89 9.77 -12.92
C SER A 87 -6.85 9.24 -11.86
N THR A 88 -7.53 10.12 -11.14
CA THR A 88 -8.60 9.73 -10.20
C THR A 88 -9.70 8.89 -10.84
N ALA A 89 -9.86 8.97 -12.18
CA ALA A 89 -10.76 8.11 -12.94
C ALA A 89 -10.24 6.68 -13.18
N ASN A 90 -8.91 6.49 -13.26
CA ASN A 90 -8.26 5.19 -13.54
C ASN A 90 -7.72 4.52 -12.27
N PHE A 91 -7.73 5.23 -11.14
CA PHE A 91 -7.27 4.71 -9.87
C PHE A 91 -8.05 3.46 -9.39
N PRO A 92 -9.37 3.34 -9.63
CA PRO A 92 -10.10 2.10 -9.34
C PRO A 92 -9.67 0.91 -10.20
N SER A 93 -9.21 1.15 -11.44
CA SER A 93 -8.75 0.07 -12.34
C SER A 93 -7.35 -0.48 -12.04
N LEU A 94 -6.69 0.03 -11.00
CA LEU A 94 -5.46 -0.57 -10.46
C LEU A 94 -5.73 -1.84 -9.65
N ASP A 95 -6.99 -2.14 -9.37
CA ASP A 95 -7.39 -3.33 -8.65
C ASP A 95 -7.41 -4.49 -9.66
N LEU A 96 -6.49 -5.45 -9.53
CA LEU A 96 -6.35 -6.60 -10.43
C LEU A 96 -7.49 -7.62 -10.27
N ASN A 97 -8.60 -7.20 -9.68
CA ASN A 97 -9.78 -8.01 -9.51
C ASN A 97 -10.45 -8.16 -10.88
N HIS A 98 -10.81 -9.39 -11.18
CA HIS A 98 -11.38 -9.83 -12.44
C HIS A 98 -12.85 -9.42 -12.53
N ASP A 99 -13.10 -8.11 -12.70
CA ASP A 99 -14.40 -7.56 -13.13
C ASP A 99 -14.21 -6.70 -14.39
#